data_AF-A0A0P8X7Q6-F1
#
_entry.id   AF-A0A0P8X7Q6-F1
#
_cell.length_a   1.000
_cell.length_b   1.000
_cell.length_c   1.000
_cell.angle_alpha   90.00
_cell.angle_beta   90.00
_cell.angle_gamma   90.00
#
_symmetry.space_group_name_H-M   'P 1'
#
loop_
_entity.id
_entity.type
_entity.pdbx_description
1 polymer ?
#
loop_
_entity_poly.entity_id
_entity_poly.type
_entity_poly.pdbx_seq_one_letter_code
_entity_poly.pdbx_strand_id
1 'polypeptide(L)'
;MKLSRGFIFTFIFIFLFSVTVLADGVYKNIKVYFENISINVDGSKIETDVEPFIYNDRVYVPIRFVAEKLDKEVEWNNETKTVLIKSYKDFPECNYLEGEKFVYGLITSIDYENKRIVIEQHFDDNSIEVTPLLELDENVVIILKRNDKKMNIEFKDLVVGDDVGLVINKYGKIRGIIITI
;
A
#
# COMPACT_ATOMS: atom_id res chain seq x y z
N MET A 1 -15.80 -61.36 8.57
CA MET A 1 -14.55 -60.90 9.20
C MET A 1 -14.87 -60.55 10.65
N LYS A 2 -14.49 -61.40 11.63
CA LYS A 2 -14.81 -61.16 13.07
C LYS A 2 -13.73 -60.24 13.65
N LEU A 3 -14.07 -58.99 14.01
CA LEU A 3 -13.17 -58.13 14.76
C LEU A 3 -12.85 -58.78 16.12
N SER A 4 -11.56 -58.85 16.48
CA SER A 4 -11.15 -59.40 17.77
C SER A 4 -11.57 -58.43 18.89
N ARG A 5 -12.04 -58.98 20.01
CA ARG A 5 -12.48 -58.19 21.17
C ARG A 5 -11.41 -57.21 21.66
N GLY A 6 -10.13 -57.56 21.53
CA GLY A 6 -9.00 -56.69 21.89
C GLY A 6 -8.92 -55.40 21.06
N PHE A 7 -9.25 -55.48 19.76
CA PHE A 7 -9.20 -54.31 18.87
C PHE A 7 -10.27 -53.26 19.23
N ILE A 8 -11.43 -53.72 19.69
CA ILE A 8 -12.53 -52.87 20.16
C ILE A 8 -12.12 -52.15 21.46
N PHE A 9 -11.46 -52.87 22.37
CA PHE A 9 -10.97 -52.26 23.62
C PHE A 9 -9.89 -51.19 23.39
N THR A 10 -8.97 -51.41 22.46
CA THR A 10 -7.94 -50.38 22.13
C THR A 10 -8.57 -49.14 21.52
N PHE A 11 -9.57 -49.30 20.64
CA PHE A 11 -10.26 -48.17 20.03
C PHE A 11 -11.07 -47.36 21.06
N ILE A 12 -11.73 -48.04 22.00
CA ILE A 12 -12.43 -47.41 23.12
C ILE A 12 -11.45 -46.69 24.05
N PHE A 13 -10.27 -47.26 24.30
CA PHE A 13 -9.26 -46.65 25.16
C PHE A 13 -8.68 -45.36 24.55
N ILE A 14 -8.45 -45.32 23.24
CA ILE A 14 -7.98 -44.10 22.54
C ILE A 14 -9.06 -43.00 22.57
N PHE A 15 -10.33 -43.38 22.44
CA PHE A 15 -11.45 -42.43 22.50
C PHE A 15 -11.71 -41.91 23.92
N LEU A 16 -11.43 -42.71 24.96
CA LEU A 16 -11.54 -42.27 26.35
C LEU A 16 -10.39 -41.35 26.81
N PHE A 17 -9.25 -41.36 26.11
CA PHE A 17 -8.08 -40.52 26.41
C PHE A 17 -7.89 -39.33 25.45
N SER A 18 -8.82 -39.08 24.53
CA SER A 18 -8.75 -37.89 23.67
C SER A 18 -9.10 -36.64 24.48
N VAL A 19 -8.08 -35.92 24.94
CA VAL A 19 -8.25 -34.60 25.57
C VAL A 19 -8.61 -33.60 24.47
N THR A 20 -9.80 -33.02 24.54
CA THR A 20 -10.17 -31.86 23.72
C THR A 20 -9.46 -30.64 24.27
N VAL A 21 -8.46 -30.12 23.55
CA VAL A 21 -7.84 -28.84 23.86
C VAL A 21 -8.74 -27.73 23.29
N LEU A 22 -9.44 -27.01 24.17
CA LEU A 22 -10.11 -25.77 23.82
C LEU A 22 -9.08 -24.64 23.97
N ALA A 23 -8.63 -24.09 22.84
CA ALA A 23 -7.86 -22.85 22.85
C ALA A 23 -8.84 -21.69 23.06
N ASP A 24 -9.15 -21.37 24.32
CA ASP A 24 -9.86 -20.13 24.62
C ASP A 24 -8.90 -18.95 24.45
N GLY A 25 -9.39 -17.85 23.87
CA GLY A 25 -8.59 -16.66 23.67
C GLY A 25 -8.21 -16.06 25.02
N VAL A 26 -6.92 -15.75 25.24
CA VAL A 26 -6.52 -15.02 26.45
C VAL A 26 -6.93 -13.56 26.28
N TYR A 27 -8.02 -13.15 26.93
CA TYR A 27 -8.46 -11.76 26.95
C TYR A 27 -7.75 -10.98 28.08
N LYS A 28 -7.15 -9.82 27.73
CA LYS A 28 -6.65 -8.86 28.70
C LYS A 28 -7.59 -7.66 28.76
N ASN A 29 -8.27 -7.50 29.88
CA ASN A 29 -9.06 -6.30 30.15
C ASN A 29 -8.12 -5.15 30.55
N ILE A 30 -8.35 -3.98 29.97
CA ILE A 30 -7.71 -2.73 30.38
C ILE A 30 -8.77 -1.79 30.95
N LYS A 31 -8.43 -1.12 32.06
CA LYS A 31 -9.24 -0.03 32.60
C LYS A 31 -8.79 1.27 31.95
N VAL A 32 -9.72 2.01 31.38
CA VAL A 32 -9.48 3.28 30.72
C VAL A 32 -10.42 4.33 31.32
N TYR A 33 -10.07 5.60 31.18
CA TYR A 33 -10.93 6.72 31.57
C TYR A 33 -11.47 7.41 30.32
N PHE A 34 -12.76 7.71 30.33
CA PHE A 34 -13.40 8.53 29.31
C PHE A 34 -13.65 9.92 29.88
N GLU A 35 -13.34 10.93 29.09
CA GLU A 35 -13.58 12.33 29.39
C GLU A 35 -14.05 13.02 28.11
N ASN A 36 -14.57 14.25 28.22
CA ASN A 36 -14.99 15.04 27.06
C ASN A 36 -13.78 15.58 26.27
N ILE A 37 -13.08 14.68 25.58
CA ILE A 37 -11.90 14.98 24.77
C ILE A 37 -12.34 15.32 23.35
N SER A 38 -12.10 16.56 22.93
CA SER A 38 -12.35 17.01 21.56
C SER A 38 -11.07 16.93 20.72
N ILE A 39 -11.16 16.37 19.51
CA ILE A 39 -10.06 16.35 18.54
C ILE A 39 -10.30 17.47 17.52
N ASN A 40 -9.31 18.36 17.36
CA ASN A 40 -9.34 19.44 16.37
C ASN A 40 -8.10 19.34 15.48
N VAL A 41 -8.30 19.36 14.16
CA VAL A 41 -7.23 19.44 13.14
C VAL A 41 -7.47 20.68 12.31
N ASP A 42 -6.47 21.56 12.24
CA ASP A 42 -6.52 22.84 11.51
C ASP A 42 -7.78 23.69 11.83
N GLY A 43 -8.14 23.74 13.11
CA GLY A 43 -9.31 24.49 13.60
C GLY A 43 -10.66 23.82 13.34
N SER A 44 -10.69 22.66 12.68
CA SER A 44 -11.90 21.88 12.43
C SER A 44 -12.04 20.73 13.42
N LYS A 45 -13.20 20.65 14.09
CA LYS A 45 -13.52 19.54 14.98
C LYS A 45 -13.72 18.25 14.17
N ILE A 46 -13.11 17.17 14.63
CA ILE A 46 -13.28 15.84 14.07
C ILE A 46 -14.37 15.12 14.85
N GLU A 47 -15.44 14.73 14.14
CA GLU A 47 -16.42 13.78 14.64
C GLU A 47 -15.92 12.36 14.35
N THR A 48 -15.89 11.51 15.36
CA THR A 48 -15.38 10.14 15.28
C THR A 48 -16.38 9.18 15.94
N ASP A 49 -16.49 7.97 15.39
CA ASP A 49 -17.35 6.90 15.89
C ASP A 49 -16.76 6.19 17.12
N VAL A 50 -15.46 6.36 17.35
CA VAL A 50 -14.74 5.86 18.53
C VAL A 50 -14.39 7.03 19.43
N GLU A 51 -14.87 6.98 20.67
CA GLU A 51 -14.55 8.00 21.68
C GLU A 51 -13.07 7.89 22.09
N PRO A 52 -12.32 9.02 22.12
CA PRO A 52 -10.97 9.03 22.66
C PRO A 52 -10.98 8.66 24.15
N PHE A 53 -9.92 8.01 24.61
CA PHE A 53 -9.83 7.57 26.01
C PHE A 53 -8.43 7.77 26.57
N ILE A 54 -8.35 7.84 27.90
CA ILE A 54 -7.09 7.95 28.64
C ILE A 54 -6.70 6.58 29.17
N TYR A 55 -5.48 6.15 28.85
CA TYR A 55 -4.89 4.93 29.37
C TYR A 55 -3.42 5.18 29.71
N ASN A 56 -3.02 4.88 30.94
CA ASN A 56 -1.67 5.14 31.46
C ASN A 56 -1.18 6.58 31.16
N ASP A 57 -2.00 7.57 31.54
CA ASP A 57 -1.72 9.01 31.37
C ASP A 57 -1.48 9.45 29.92
N ARG A 58 -1.98 8.69 28.94
CA ARG A 58 -1.95 9.02 27.52
C ARG A 58 -3.35 9.04 26.94
N VAL A 59 -3.62 10.04 26.12
CA VAL A 59 -4.84 10.11 25.31
C VAL A 59 -4.65 9.26 24.05
N TYR A 60 -5.51 8.27 23.87
CA TYR A 60 -5.59 7.44 22.67
C TYR A 60 -6.67 8.00 21.77
N VAL A 61 -6.29 8.28 20.52
CA VAL A 61 -7.19 8.84 19.50
C VAL A 61 -7.31 7.89 18.30
N PRO A 62 -8.46 7.85 17.64
CA PRO A 62 -8.66 7.09 16.40
C PRO A 62 -7.78 7.62 15.26
N ILE A 63 -6.65 6.94 15.01
CA ILE A 63 -5.62 7.41 14.09
C ILE A 63 -6.12 7.65 12.66
N ARG A 64 -7.07 6.83 12.17
CA ARG A 64 -7.62 6.95 10.82
C ARG A 64 -8.24 8.32 10.58
N PHE A 65 -9.11 8.76 11.50
CA PHE A 65 -9.80 10.04 11.39
C PHE A 65 -8.85 11.23 11.40
N VAL A 66 -7.82 11.17 12.26
CA VAL A 66 -6.80 12.22 12.32
C VAL A 66 -5.99 12.26 11.02
N ALA A 67 -5.54 11.11 10.52
CA ALA A 67 -4.73 11.03 9.31
C ALA A 67 -5.51 11.44 8.05
N GLU A 68 -6.74 10.98 7.89
CA GLU A 68 -7.58 11.35 6.73
C GLU A 68 -7.91 12.85 6.72
N LYS A 69 -8.06 13.49 7.89
CA LYS A 69 -8.21 14.95 7.99
C LYS A 69 -6.95 15.74 7.65
N LEU A 70 -5.80 15.09 7.64
CA LEU A 70 -4.51 15.64 7.19
C LEU A 70 -4.21 15.25 5.72
N ASP A 71 -5.25 14.90 4.95
CA ASP A 71 -5.19 14.44 3.57
C ASP A 71 -4.22 13.25 3.37
N LYS A 72 -4.20 12.35 4.35
CA LYS A 72 -3.42 11.10 4.30
C LYS A 72 -4.33 9.91 4.04
N GLU A 73 -3.84 8.98 3.23
CA GLU A 73 -4.50 7.70 3.02
C GLU A 73 -4.06 6.71 4.11
N VAL A 74 -5.01 5.93 4.63
CA VAL A 74 -4.76 4.97 5.71
C VAL A 74 -5.17 3.56 5.27
N GLU A 75 -4.21 2.65 5.26
CA GLU A 75 -4.41 1.25 4.88
C GLU A 75 -4.08 0.32 6.05
N TRP A 76 -4.88 -0.74 6.23
CA TRP A 76 -4.60 -1.80 7.21
C TRP A 76 -4.01 -3.01 6.52
N ASN A 77 -2.76 -3.34 6.85
CA ASN A 77 -2.15 -4.59 6.43
C ASN A 77 -2.48 -5.70 7.45
N ASN A 78 -3.40 -6.59 7.09
CA ASN A 78 -3.89 -7.62 8.00
C ASN A 78 -2.86 -8.73 8.30
N GLU A 79 -1.91 -8.97 7.38
CA GLU A 79 -0.89 -10.01 7.53
C GLU A 79 0.15 -9.60 8.58
N THR A 80 0.63 -8.37 8.50
CA THR A 80 1.67 -7.82 9.39
C THR A 80 1.09 -7.09 10.60
N LYS A 81 -0.23 -6.90 10.66
CA LYS A 81 -0.91 -6.11 11.71
C LYS A 81 -0.40 -4.68 11.79
N THR A 82 -0.19 -4.06 10.63
CA THR A 82 0.39 -2.72 10.50
C THR A 82 -0.61 -1.74 9.92
N VAL A 83 -0.62 -0.51 10.44
CA VAL A 83 -1.30 0.64 9.82
C VAL A 83 -0.29 1.37 8.94
N LEU A 84 -0.59 1.49 7.65
CA LEU A 84 0.19 2.26 6.69
C LEU A 84 -0.50 3.61 6.49
N ILE A 85 0.24 4.70 6.70
CA ILE A 85 -0.23 6.07 6.45
C ILE A 85 0.57 6.63 5.27
N LYS A 86 -0.10 6.83 4.14
CA LYS A 86 0.51 7.30 2.90
C LYS A 86 0.23 8.80 2.72
N SER A 87 1.27 9.54 2.36
CA SER A 87 1.14 10.93 1.91
C SER A 87 1.21 10.95 0.40
N TYR A 88 0.38 11.79 -0.23
CA TYR A 88 0.59 12.10 -1.64
C TYR A 88 1.96 12.75 -1.83
N LYS A 89 2.69 12.30 -2.85
CA LYS A 89 3.97 12.80 -3.31
C LYS A 89 3.86 13.12 -4.79
N ASP A 90 4.08 14.38 -5.14
CA ASP A 90 4.27 14.78 -6.53
C ASP A 90 5.77 14.72 -6.91
N PHE A 91 6.07 14.88 -8.19
CA PHE A 91 7.44 15.06 -8.68
C PHE A 91 7.52 16.30 -9.58
N PRO A 92 8.66 17.02 -9.57
CA PRO A 92 8.81 18.21 -10.40
C PRO A 92 8.79 17.83 -11.88
N GLU A 93 8.34 18.76 -12.72
CA GLU A 93 8.40 18.65 -14.17
C GLU A 93 9.82 18.34 -14.67
N CYS A 94 9.92 17.85 -15.90
CA CYS A 94 11.21 17.50 -16.50
C CYS A 94 12.12 18.73 -16.60
N ASN A 95 13.34 18.60 -16.07
CA ASN A 95 14.36 19.64 -16.15
C ASN A 95 15.39 19.31 -17.24
N TYR A 96 15.15 19.78 -18.46
CA TYR A 96 16.05 19.57 -19.60
C TYR A 96 17.47 20.11 -19.37
N LEU A 97 17.64 21.16 -18.54
CA LEU A 97 18.95 21.74 -18.24
C LEU A 97 19.82 20.82 -17.38
N GLU A 98 19.20 19.90 -16.63
CA GLU A 98 19.89 18.90 -15.83
C GLU A 98 20.18 17.60 -16.61
N GLY A 99 19.88 17.58 -17.91
CA GLY A 99 20.05 16.41 -18.77
C GLY A 99 18.91 15.40 -18.66
N GLU A 100 17.76 15.81 -18.12
CA GLU A 100 16.57 14.97 -18.09
C GLU A 100 15.86 14.92 -19.44
N LYS A 101 15.12 13.84 -19.65
CA LYS A 101 14.32 13.63 -20.85
C LYS A 101 12.91 13.30 -20.43
N PHE A 102 11.95 13.85 -21.17
CA PHE A 102 10.56 13.49 -21.03
C PHE A 102 10.11 12.75 -22.28
N VAL A 103 9.44 11.61 -22.09
CA VAL A 103 8.97 10.76 -23.19
C VAL A 103 7.57 10.26 -22.91
N TYR A 104 6.80 10.05 -23.98
CA TYR A 104 5.50 9.39 -23.92
C TYR A 104 5.55 8.05 -24.63
N GLY A 105 4.76 7.09 -24.18
CA GLY A 105 4.63 5.82 -24.88
C GLY A 105 3.69 4.85 -24.21
N LEU A 106 3.52 3.70 -24.85
CA LEU A 106 2.73 2.59 -24.36
C LEU A 106 3.65 1.56 -23.72
N ILE A 107 3.33 1.10 -22.50
CA ILE A 107 4.07 -0.02 -21.89
C ILE A 107 3.78 -1.31 -22.66
N THR A 108 4.80 -1.96 -23.21
CA THR A 108 4.69 -3.23 -23.96
C THR A 108 5.17 -4.44 -23.16
N SER A 109 6.02 -4.24 -22.16
CA SER A 109 6.49 -5.30 -21.26
C SER A 109 6.91 -4.73 -19.91
N ILE A 110 6.75 -5.51 -18.84
CA ILE A 110 7.17 -5.16 -17.49
C ILE A 110 7.97 -6.32 -16.89
N ASP A 111 9.14 -6.00 -16.35
CA ASP A 111 9.95 -6.89 -15.51
C ASP A 111 9.88 -6.39 -14.06
N TYR A 112 8.98 -7.01 -13.28
CA TYR A 112 8.74 -6.62 -11.89
C TYR A 112 9.94 -6.88 -10.98
N GLU A 113 10.71 -7.94 -11.26
CA GLU A 113 11.85 -8.35 -10.45
C GLU A 113 13.02 -7.37 -10.60
N ASN A 114 13.34 -6.99 -11.84
CA ASN A 114 14.44 -6.08 -12.14
C ASN A 114 14.04 -4.60 -12.19
N LYS A 115 12.76 -4.29 -11.94
CA LYS A 115 12.20 -2.93 -12.04
C LYS A 115 12.46 -2.27 -13.38
N ARG A 116 12.13 -2.96 -14.46
CA ARG A 116 12.29 -2.45 -15.83
C ARG A 116 10.98 -2.48 -16.58
N ILE A 117 10.84 -1.55 -17.51
CA ILE A 117 9.73 -1.53 -18.47
C ILE A 117 10.29 -1.44 -19.89
N VAL A 118 9.53 -1.97 -20.83
CA VAL A 118 9.73 -1.72 -22.26
C VAL A 118 8.58 -0.87 -22.74
N ILE A 119 8.88 0.21 -23.48
CA ILE A 119 7.85 1.07 -24.07
C ILE A 119 7.92 1.06 -25.60
N GLU A 120 6.75 1.20 -26.22
CA GLU A 120 6.63 1.72 -27.57
C GLU A 120 6.48 3.24 -27.47
N GLN A 121 7.54 3.97 -27.86
CA GLN A 121 7.57 5.43 -27.72
C GLN A 121 6.64 6.09 -28.75
N HIS A 122 5.82 7.04 -28.29
CA HIS A 122 5.06 7.93 -29.15
C HIS A 122 5.93 9.16 -29.48
N PHE A 123 6.00 9.50 -30.76
CA PHE A 123 6.81 10.61 -31.25
C PHE A 123 5.95 11.81 -31.65
N ASP A 124 6.37 12.98 -31.21
CA ASP A 124 5.95 14.30 -31.68
C ASP A 124 7.14 15.06 -32.29
N ASP A 125 6.89 16.27 -32.80
CA ASP A 125 7.90 17.10 -33.48
C ASP A 125 9.13 17.43 -32.62
N ASN A 126 9.06 17.29 -31.29
CA ASN A 126 10.13 17.62 -30.34
C ASN A 126 10.65 16.40 -29.56
N SER A 127 10.24 15.20 -29.95
CA SER A 127 10.54 13.98 -29.21
C SER A 127 12.00 13.55 -29.35
N ILE A 128 12.62 13.19 -28.23
CA ILE A 128 13.96 12.61 -28.17
C ILE A 128 13.81 11.09 -28.06
N GLU A 129 14.37 10.34 -29.01
CA GLU A 129 14.39 8.88 -28.96
C GLU A 129 15.19 8.38 -27.74
N VAL A 130 14.65 7.37 -27.06
CA VAL A 130 15.30 6.68 -25.94
C VAL A 130 15.32 5.18 -26.16
N THR A 131 16.17 4.47 -25.41
CA THR A 131 16.18 3.01 -25.43
C THR A 131 14.83 2.49 -24.95
N PRO A 132 14.19 1.54 -25.67
CA PRO A 132 12.88 1.02 -25.29
C PRO A 132 12.87 0.37 -23.91
N LEU A 133 13.95 -0.36 -23.56
CA LEU A 133 14.15 -0.93 -22.23
C LEU A 133 14.67 0.14 -21.27
N LEU A 134 13.86 0.46 -20.27
CA LEU A 134 14.12 1.49 -19.27
C LEU A 134 14.08 0.90 -17.87
N GLU A 135 15.02 1.32 -17.02
CA GLU A 135 15.08 0.91 -15.61
C GLU A 135 14.52 2.03 -14.72
N LEU A 136 13.78 1.65 -13.68
CA LEU A 136 13.24 2.59 -12.71
C LEU A 136 14.31 3.03 -11.71
N ASP A 137 14.27 4.30 -11.35
CA ASP A 137 15.02 4.83 -10.22
C ASP A 137 14.49 4.25 -8.90
N GLU A 138 15.34 4.13 -7.88
CA GLU A 138 14.94 3.60 -6.57
C GLU A 138 13.83 4.43 -5.92
N ASN A 139 13.82 5.74 -6.17
CA ASN A 139 12.89 6.71 -5.60
C ASN A 139 11.81 7.16 -6.59
N VAL A 140 11.57 6.37 -7.64
CA VAL A 140 10.56 6.64 -8.66
C VAL A 140 9.21 6.98 -8.03
N VAL A 141 8.58 8.03 -8.54
CA VAL A 141 7.22 8.43 -8.14
C VAL A 141 6.29 8.12 -9.31
N ILE A 142 5.27 7.31 -9.05
CA ILE A 142 4.28 6.93 -10.06
C ILE A 142 2.95 7.55 -9.66
N ILE A 143 2.34 8.28 -10.60
CA ILE A 143 1.10 8.99 -10.41
C ILE A 143 0.07 8.46 -11.41
N LEU A 144 -1.06 7.98 -10.90
CA LEU A 144 -2.25 7.76 -11.70
C LEU A 144 -3.11 9.01 -11.67
N LYS A 145 -3.37 9.59 -12.83
CA LYS A 145 -4.28 10.72 -13.02
C LYS A 145 -5.57 10.24 -13.67
N ARG A 146 -6.70 10.43 -12.97
CA ARG A 146 -8.05 10.16 -13.48
C ARG A 146 -8.91 11.41 -13.33
N ASN A 147 -9.21 12.06 -14.44
CA ASN A 147 -9.80 13.41 -14.46
C ASN A 147 -8.95 14.39 -13.62
N ASP A 148 -9.58 15.07 -12.65
CA ASP A 148 -8.92 16.01 -11.73
C ASP A 148 -8.28 15.34 -10.51
N LYS A 149 -8.42 14.01 -10.36
CA LYS A 149 -7.86 13.26 -9.23
C LYS A 149 -6.49 12.69 -9.58
N LYS A 150 -5.57 12.77 -8.63
CA LYS A 150 -4.25 12.15 -8.68
C LYS A 150 -4.08 11.23 -7.47
N MET A 151 -3.39 10.11 -7.68
CA MET A 151 -2.98 9.22 -6.59
C MET A 151 -1.61 8.63 -6.89
N ASN A 152 -0.84 8.37 -5.83
CA ASN A 152 0.38 7.57 -5.97
C ASN A 152 0.02 6.10 -6.05
N ILE A 153 0.65 5.38 -6.97
CA ILE A 153 0.53 3.94 -7.10
C ILE A 153 1.91 3.30 -7.01
N GLU A 154 1.95 1.99 -6.80
CA GLU A 154 3.19 1.23 -6.75
C GLU A 154 3.55 0.69 -8.14
N PHE A 155 4.83 0.35 -8.33
CA PHE A 155 5.29 -0.21 -9.61
C PHE A 155 4.56 -1.51 -10.00
N LYS A 156 4.17 -2.31 -9.00
CA LYS A 156 3.39 -3.55 -9.20
C LYS A 156 1.99 -3.30 -9.78
N ASP A 157 1.48 -2.07 -9.66
CA ASP A 157 0.15 -1.68 -10.12
C ASP A 157 0.17 -1.25 -11.60
N LEU A 158 1.36 -1.05 -12.20
CA LEU A 158 1.50 -0.82 -13.64
C LEU A 158 1.11 -2.07 -14.41
N VAL A 159 0.49 -1.88 -15.57
CA VAL A 159 0.13 -2.96 -16.49
C VAL A 159 0.64 -2.71 -17.91
N VAL A 160 0.82 -3.80 -18.65
CA VAL A 160 1.07 -3.72 -20.09
C VAL A 160 -0.16 -3.11 -20.77
N GLY A 161 0.08 -2.12 -21.63
CA GLY A 161 -0.96 -1.33 -22.28
C GLY A 161 -1.27 0.00 -21.59
N ASP A 162 -0.60 0.34 -20.48
CA ASP A 162 -0.71 1.68 -19.90
C ASP A 162 -0.04 2.72 -20.80
N ASP A 163 -0.78 3.79 -21.13
CA ASP A 163 -0.25 5.00 -21.75
C ASP A 163 0.43 5.88 -20.68
N VAL A 164 1.74 6.09 -20.85
CA VAL A 164 2.58 6.70 -19.83
C VAL A 164 3.38 7.88 -20.35
N GLY A 165 3.49 8.91 -19.50
CA GLY A 165 4.53 9.93 -19.58
C GLY A 165 5.63 9.62 -18.58
N LEU A 166 6.89 9.62 -19.02
CA LEU A 166 8.06 9.26 -18.21
C LEU A 166 9.02 10.43 -18.13
N VAL A 167 9.53 10.70 -16.93
CA VAL A 167 10.70 11.57 -16.73
C VAL A 167 11.91 10.70 -16.45
N ILE A 168 12.87 10.73 -17.37
CA ILE A 168 14.12 9.99 -17.32
C ILE A 168 15.23 10.93 -16.88
N ASN A 169 15.94 10.56 -15.81
CA ASN A 169 17.04 11.35 -15.29
C ASN A 169 18.28 11.27 -16.19
N LYS A 170 19.30 12.10 -15.91
CA LYS A 170 20.56 12.13 -16.68
C LYS A 170 21.34 10.81 -16.72
N TYR A 171 21.02 9.87 -15.85
CA TYR A 171 21.63 8.54 -15.80
C TYR A 171 20.84 7.49 -16.61
N GLY A 172 19.75 7.90 -17.28
CA GLY A 172 18.91 7.01 -18.07
C GLY A 172 17.88 6.21 -17.26
N LYS A 173 17.66 6.53 -15.98
CA LYS A 173 16.66 5.87 -15.14
C LYS A 173 15.37 6.69 -15.03
N ILE A 174 14.23 6.01 -14.96
CA ILE A 174 12.92 6.65 -14.82
C ILE A 174 12.74 7.12 -13.37
N ARG A 175 12.66 8.42 -13.14
CA ARG A 175 12.38 9.00 -11.82
C ARG A 175 10.91 9.34 -11.58
N GLY A 176 10.13 9.46 -12.64
CA GLY A 176 8.73 9.85 -12.56
C GLY A 176 7.92 9.18 -13.68
N ILE A 177 6.73 8.69 -13.33
CA ILE A 177 5.76 8.11 -14.26
C ILE A 177 4.41 8.76 -14.01
N ILE A 178 3.75 9.24 -15.05
CA ILE A 178 2.35 9.66 -15.02
C ILE A 178 1.57 8.78 -15.97
N ILE A 179 0.53 8.13 -15.45
CA ILE A 179 -0.46 7.40 -16.24
C ILE A 179 -1.71 8.26 -16.30
N THR A 180 -2.30 8.40 -17.48
CA THR A 180 -3.56 9.10 -17.66
C THR A 180 -4.62 8.13 -18.15
N ILE A 181 -5.72 8.01 -17.40
CA ILE A 181 -6.88 7.18 -17.73
C ILE A 181 -8.19 7.98 -17.74
#